data_AF-A0A1Z5HCZ7-F1
#
_entry.id   AF-A0A1Z5HCZ7-F1
#
_cell.length_a   1.000
_cell.length_b   1.000
_cell.length_c   1.000
_cell.angle_alpha   90.00
_cell.angle_beta   90.00
_cell.angle_gamma   90.00
#
_symmetry.space_group_name_H-M   'P 1'
#
loop_
_entity.id
_entity.type
_entity.pdbx_description
1 polymer ?
#
loop_
_entity_poly.entity_id
_entity_poly.type
_entity_poly.pdbx_seq_one_letter_code
_entity_poly.pdbx_strand_id
1 'polypeptide(L)'
;MSLQMIETNSPSQFSSSIGGGKDSQEIVDFKKKWLENTHALHEDFSSQERKNPSLEETLYDSRADCKIEISKVAMHLSDNWRNGLFKQLDSLMDIDNWEDDDAPVTHKSFSTLLRMLTLLRPDCRPGLGSTSSGNIIAAWTKESSRLTIECLPNDKVRWVLSHFIDNIRESAAGEAHLTRLNIVLAPYNQKQWFSDC
;
A
#
# COMPACT_ATOMS: atom_id res chain seq x y z
N MET A 1 51.87 -0.13 -49.61
CA MET A 1 51.10 1.08 -49.31
C MET A 1 50.95 1.16 -47.80
N SER A 2 51.47 2.23 -47.23
CA SER A 2 51.85 2.38 -45.83
C SER A 2 50.68 2.74 -44.92
N LEU A 3 50.78 2.28 -43.66
CA LEU A 3 50.05 2.75 -42.50
C LEU A 3 50.46 4.18 -42.12
N GLN A 4 49.51 5.05 -41.86
CA GLN A 4 49.64 6.28 -41.06
C GLN A 4 48.41 6.31 -40.13
N MET A 5 48.53 5.97 -38.84
CA MET A 5 48.92 6.84 -37.72
C MET A 5 48.10 8.14 -37.71
N ILE A 6 46.96 8.12 -37.01
CA ILE A 6 46.25 9.34 -36.60
C ILE A 6 46.60 9.58 -35.13
N GLU A 7 47.21 10.74 -34.91
CA GLU A 7 47.74 11.22 -33.65
C GLU A 7 46.64 11.66 -32.67
N THR A 8 47.01 11.55 -31.40
CA THR A 8 46.31 11.92 -30.18
C THR A 8 45.99 13.41 -30.12
N ASN A 9 44.74 13.76 -29.80
CA ASN A 9 44.39 15.13 -29.40
C ASN A 9 44.21 15.19 -27.87
N SER A 10 45.16 15.85 -27.21
CA SER A 10 45.18 16.13 -25.78
C SER A 10 44.22 17.27 -25.41
N PRO A 11 43.74 17.33 -24.15
CA PRO A 11 42.74 18.31 -23.73
C PRO A 11 43.32 19.72 -23.61
N SER A 12 42.50 20.69 -24.00
CA SER A 12 42.73 22.13 -23.87
C SER A 12 43.11 22.52 -22.44
N GLN A 13 44.26 23.17 -22.32
CA GLN A 13 44.71 23.86 -21.12
C GLN A 13 43.81 25.06 -20.84
N PHE A 14 43.08 25.04 -19.72
CA PHE A 14 42.64 26.25 -19.04
C PHE A 14 43.62 26.51 -17.89
N SER A 15 44.41 27.57 -18.05
CA SER A 15 45.23 28.13 -16.99
C SER A 15 44.39 29.06 -16.13
N SER A 16 44.23 28.74 -14.85
CA SER A 16 43.96 29.73 -13.81
C SER A 16 44.88 29.46 -12.62
N SER A 17 45.99 30.18 -12.60
CA SER A 17 46.74 30.49 -11.39
C SER A 17 45.96 31.47 -10.50
N ILE A 18 46.25 31.46 -9.19
CA ILE A 18 45.78 32.33 -8.08
C ILE A 18 44.62 31.67 -7.29
N GLY A 19 44.71 31.35 -6.00
CA GLY A 19 45.77 31.55 -5.01
C GLY A 19 45.61 30.53 -3.87
N GLY A 20 46.73 29.97 -3.42
CA GLY A 20 46.76 29.11 -2.24
C GLY A 20 46.71 29.91 -0.95
N GLY A 21 46.08 29.37 0.09
CA GLY A 21 46.56 29.62 1.45
C GLY A 21 45.56 29.76 2.60
N LYS A 22 44.23 29.81 2.39
CA LYS A 22 43.27 29.91 3.51
C LYS A 22 42.04 29.01 3.45
N ASP A 23 41.43 28.82 2.28
CA ASP A 23 40.18 28.06 2.16
C ASP A 23 40.31 26.55 2.41
N SER A 24 41.47 25.96 2.09
CA SER A 24 41.65 24.51 2.21
C SER A 24 41.72 24.04 3.67
N GLN A 25 42.27 24.87 4.57
CA GLN A 25 42.38 24.53 5.98
C GLN A 25 41.02 24.70 6.68
N GLU A 26 40.26 25.75 6.36
CA GLU A 26 38.91 25.94 6.88
C GLU A 26 37.95 24.82 6.47
N ILE A 27 38.05 24.29 5.25
CA ILE A 27 37.24 23.15 4.80
C ILE A 27 37.62 21.86 5.55
N VAL A 28 38.90 21.65 5.83
CA VAL A 28 39.39 20.48 6.59
C VAL A 28 38.97 20.59 8.06
N ASP A 29 39.09 21.77 8.66
CA ASP A 29 38.70 22.03 10.04
C ASP A 29 37.17 21.97 10.21
N PHE A 30 36.40 22.43 9.22
CA PHE A 30 34.95 22.28 9.18
C PHE A 30 34.55 20.81 9.09
N LYS A 31 35.17 20.02 8.20
CA LYS A 31 34.91 18.57 8.10
C LYS A 31 35.25 17.84 9.38
N LYS A 32 36.37 18.19 10.02
CA LYS A 32 36.80 17.59 11.29
C LYS A 32 35.83 17.93 12.42
N LYS A 33 35.44 19.20 12.54
CA LYS A 33 34.45 19.66 13.52
C LYS A 33 33.06 19.06 13.27
N TRP A 34 32.68 18.85 12.01
CA TRP A 34 31.43 18.19 11.64
C TRP A 34 31.45 16.70 11.98
N LEU A 35 32.57 16.01 11.75
CA LEU A 35 32.81 14.62 12.16
C LEU A 35 32.83 14.45 13.70
N GLU A 36 33.47 15.37 14.41
CA GLU A 36 33.49 15.38 15.88
C GLU A 36 32.08 15.63 16.47
N ASN A 37 31.30 16.55 15.87
CA ASN A 37 29.91 16.77 16.27
C ASN A 37 28.97 15.63 15.88
N THR A 38 29.21 14.91 14.77
CA THR A 38 28.37 13.76 14.39
C THR A 38 28.69 12.52 15.20
N HIS A 39 29.94 12.33 15.65
CA HIS A 39 30.28 11.29 16.62
C HIS A 39 29.73 11.59 18.03
N ALA A 40 29.72 12.87 18.47
CA ALA A 40 29.16 13.26 19.76
C ALA A 40 27.61 13.16 19.82
N LEU A 41 26.92 13.10 18.68
CA LEU A 41 25.46 12.94 18.61
C LEU A 41 25.01 11.49 18.38
N HIS A 42 25.94 10.54 18.23
CA HIS A 42 25.61 9.15 17.89
C HIS A 42 25.70 8.15 19.06
N GLU A 43 26.11 8.57 20.26
CA GLU A 43 26.32 7.65 21.39
C GLU A 43 25.14 7.51 22.36
N ASP A 44 24.04 8.25 22.22
CA ASP A 44 22.97 8.24 23.26
C ASP A 44 21.54 7.89 22.78
N PHE A 45 21.38 7.46 21.53
CA PHE A 45 20.06 7.07 20.97
C PHE A 45 19.81 5.55 20.92
N SER A 46 20.69 4.73 21.52
CA SER A 46 20.70 3.28 21.31
C SER A 46 19.88 2.44 22.30
N SER A 47 19.21 3.02 23.29
CA SER A 47 18.65 2.22 24.40
C SER A 47 17.31 2.70 24.92
N GLN A 48 16.45 3.28 24.08
CA GLN A 48 15.03 3.27 24.42
C GLN A 48 14.49 1.87 24.10
N GLU A 49 14.18 1.10 25.15
CA GLU A 49 13.28 -0.05 25.01
C GLU A 49 12.08 0.42 24.21
N ARG A 50 11.95 -0.06 22.96
CA ARG A 50 10.76 0.22 22.16
C ARG A 50 9.63 -0.49 22.89
N LYS A 51 8.89 0.28 23.69
CA LYS A 51 7.65 -0.18 24.30
C LYS A 51 6.82 -0.78 23.17
N ASN A 52 6.32 -2.01 23.36
CA ASN A 52 5.41 -2.60 22.39
C ASN A 52 4.25 -1.62 22.20
N PRO A 53 3.92 -1.25 20.95
CA PRO A 53 2.87 -0.29 20.68
C PRO A 53 1.56 -0.81 21.25
N SER A 54 0.70 0.10 21.72
CA SER A 54 -0.65 -0.27 22.13
C SER A 54 -1.48 -0.74 20.93
N LEU A 55 -2.59 -1.43 21.18
CA LEU A 55 -3.54 -1.79 20.12
C LEU A 55 -4.03 -0.52 19.40
N GLU A 56 -4.37 0.52 20.15
CA GLU A 56 -4.81 1.82 19.59
C GLU A 56 -3.75 2.44 18.68
N GLU A 57 -2.48 2.45 19.11
CA GLU A 57 -1.36 2.95 18.28
C GLU A 57 -1.22 2.10 17.01
N THR A 58 -1.32 0.78 17.12
CA THR A 58 -1.18 -0.12 15.97
C THR A 58 -2.35 0.03 14.98
N LEU A 59 -3.58 0.20 15.48
CA LEU A 59 -4.75 0.48 14.64
C LEU A 59 -4.67 1.85 13.97
N TYR A 60 -4.16 2.86 14.70
CA TYR A 60 -3.92 4.18 14.15
C TYR A 60 -2.93 4.13 12.98
N ASP A 61 -1.79 3.46 13.18
CA ASP A 61 -0.75 3.31 12.16
C ASP A 61 -1.26 2.52 10.94
N SER A 62 -1.91 1.38 11.17
CA SER A 62 -2.57 0.58 10.13
C SER A 62 -3.56 1.40 9.30
N ARG A 63 -4.37 2.25 9.96
CA ARG A 63 -5.33 3.13 9.31
C ARG A 63 -4.65 4.22 8.50
N ALA A 64 -3.59 4.83 9.03
CA ALA A 64 -2.80 5.83 8.32
C ALA A 64 -2.17 5.21 7.05
N ASP A 65 -1.59 4.02 7.17
CA ASP A 65 -1.00 3.28 6.05
C ASP A 65 -2.04 2.98 4.97
N CYS A 66 -3.24 2.52 5.35
CA CYS A 66 -4.32 2.28 4.39
C CYS A 66 -4.73 3.57 3.66
N LYS A 67 -4.78 4.71 4.35
CA LYS A 67 -5.11 6.01 3.73
C LYS A 67 -4.00 6.46 2.76
N ILE A 68 -2.73 6.23 3.12
CA ILE A 68 -1.59 6.48 2.24
C ILE A 68 -1.69 5.60 0.98
N GLU A 69 -2.03 4.32 1.11
CA GLU A 69 -2.22 3.43 -0.04
C GLU A 69 -3.35 3.89 -0.96
N ILE A 70 -4.49 4.32 -0.42
CA ILE A 70 -5.58 4.90 -1.22
C ILE A 70 -5.06 6.12 -2.01
N SER A 71 -4.23 6.97 -1.40
CA SER A 71 -3.69 8.16 -2.07
C SER A 71 -2.88 7.83 -3.34
N LYS A 72 -2.22 6.66 -3.37
CA LYS A 72 -1.43 6.20 -4.53
C LYS A 72 -2.30 5.84 -5.73
N VAL A 73 -3.56 5.45 -5.51
CA VAL A 73 -4.52 5.11 -6.58
C VAL A 73 -5.63 6.14 -6.72
N ALA A 74 -5.50 7.29 -6.05
CA ALA A 74 -6.55 8.29 -5.96
C ALA A 74 -7.03 8.81 -7.33
N MET A 75 -6.14 8.86 -8.33
CA MET A 75 -6.48 9.27 -9.70
C MET A 75 -7.46 8.33 -10.42
N HIS A 76 -7.69 7.12 -9.88
CA HIS A 76 -8.62 6.13 -10.44
C HIS A 76 -9.94 6.07 -9.68
N LEU A 77 -10.11 6.86 -8.61
CA LEU A 77 -11.28 6.84 -7.73
C LEU A 77 -11.91 8.23 -7.67
N SER A 78 -13.24 8.32 -7.84
CA SER A 78 -13.93 9.59 -7.65
C SER A 78 -13.85 10.07 -6.20
N ASP A 79 -14.02 11.37 -5.98
CA ASP A 79 -13.96 11.98 -4.64
C ASP A 79 -14.94 11.33 -3.67
N ASN A 80 -16.18 11.09 -4.13
CA ASN A 80 -17.17 10.39 -3.33
C ASN A 80 -16.70 8.98 -2.96
N TRP A 81 -16.14 8.24 -3.93
CA TRP A 81 -15.58 6.91 -3.70
C TRP A 81 -14.49 6.91 -2.63
N ARG A 82 -13.51 7.81 -2.74
CA ARG A 82 -12.40 7.97 -1.79
C ARG A 82 -12.89 8.35 -0.39
N ASN A 83 -13.75 9.36 -0.29
CA ASN A 83 -14.26 9.84 1.00
C ASN A 83 -15.00 8.75 1.76
N GLY A 84 -15.80 7.95 1.07
CA GLY A 84 -16.50 6.86 1.75
C GLY A 84 -15.63 5.63 2.03
N LEU A 85 -14.55 5.37 1.27
CA LEU A 85 -13.54 4.40 1.70
C LEU A 85 -12.85 4.86 2.99
N PHE A 86 -12.48 6.14 3.10
CA PHE A 86 -11.90 6.68 4.33
C PHE A 86 -12.84 6.53 5.52
N LYS A 87 -14.13 6.90 5.37
CA LYS A 87 -15.12 6.70 6.43
C LYS A 87 -15.27 5.24 6.85
N GLN A 88 -15.27 4.31 5.89
CA GLN A 88 -15.33 2.89 6.22
C GLN A 88 -14.07 2.41 6.95
N LEU A 89 -12.87 2.88 6.57
CA LEU A 89 -11.64 2.56 7.29
C LEU A 89 -11.62 3.14 8.70
N ASP A 90 -12.13 4.36 8.87
CA ASP A 90 -12.24 5.02 10.18
C ASP A 90 -13.15 4.22 11.10
N SER A 91 -14.29 3.74 10.60
CA SER A 91 -15.21 2.88 11.36
C SER A 91 -14.67 1.46 11.57
N LEU A 92 -13.93 0.91 10.60
CA LEU A 92 -13.40 -0.45 10.67
C LEU A 92 -12.31 -0.58 11.72
N MET A 93 -11.46 0.43 11.88
CA MET A 93 -10.34 0.45 12.83
C MET A 93 -10.63 1.37 14.02
N ASP A 94 -11.87 1.34 14.51
CA ASP A 94 -12.29 1.98 15.74
C ASP A 94 -12.00 1.05 16.93
N ILE A 95 -11.22 1.52 17.90
CA ILE A 95 -10.70 0.73 19.02
C ILE A 95 -11.81 0.03 19.82
N ASP A 96 -12.99 0.66 19.93
CA ASP A 96 -14.12 0.12 20.69
C ASP A 96 -14.70 -1.18 20.10
N ASN A 97 -14.32 -1.53 18.86
CA ASN A 97 -14.81 -2.72 18.15
C ASN A 97 -13.73 -3.80 17.93
N TRP A 98 -12.58 -3.68 18.59
CA TRP A 98 -11.45 -4.60 18.41
C TRP A 98 -11.11 -5.34 19.70
N GLU A 99 -10.77 -6.62 19.55
CA GLU A 99 -10.24 -7.44 20.63
C GLU A 99 -8.70 -7.36 20.66
N ASP A 100 -8.11 -7.57 21.84
CA ASP A 100 -6.66 -7.45 22.05
C ASP A 100 -5.82 -8.44 21.21
N ASP A 101 -6.41 -9.55 20.78
CA ASP A 101 -5.76 -10.59 19.99
C ASP A 101 -5.95 -10.46 18.48
N ASP A 102 -6.79 -9.52 18.03
CA ASP A 102 -7.02 -9.28 16.61
C ASP A 102 -5.83 -8.54 15.97
N ALA A 103 -5.38 -9.06 14.82
CA ALA A 103 -4.33 -8.40 14.04
C ALA A 103 -4.93 -7.28 13.18
N PRO A 104 -4.37 -6.05 13.24
CA PRO A 104 -4.80 -4.95 12.39
C PRO A 104 -4.70 -5.26 10.90
N VAL A 105 -5.44 -4.50 10.08
CA VAL A 105 -5.45 -4.68 8.63
C VAL A 105 -4.04 -4.58 8.06
N THR A 106 -3.60 -5.66 7.42
CA THR A 106 -2.25 -5.71 6.85
C THR A 106 -2.17 -4.90 5.56
N HIS A 107 -1.08 -4.16 5.39
CA HIS A 107 -0.74 -3.45 4.16
C HIS A 107 -0.86 -4.31 2.89
N LYS A 108 -0.41 -5.57 2.98
CA LYS A 108 -0.42 -6.53 1.85
C LYS A 108 -1.83 -6.93 1.44
N SER A 109 -2.71 -7.19 2.40
CA SER A 109 -4.12 -7.50 2.12
C SER A 109 -4.84 -6.29 1.53
N PHE A 110 -4.57 -5.11 2.08
CA PHE A 110 -5.18 -3.86 1.63
C PHE A 110 -4.72 -3.45 0.22
N SER A 111 -3.43 -3.63 -0.10
CA SER A 111 -2.92 -3.45 -1.46
C SER A 111 -3.66 -4.34 -2.47
N THR A 112 -3.97 -5.58 -2.09
CA THR A 112 -4.72 -6.52 -2.93
C THR A 112 -6.17 -6.04 -3.14
N LEU A 113 -6.82 -5.50 -2.11
CA LEU A 113 -8.13 -4.85 -2.24
C LEU A 113 -8.11 -3.69 -3.24
N LEU A 114 -7.13 -2.78 -3.16
CA LEU A 114 -7.08 -1.64 -4.07
C LEU A 114 -6.86 -2.06 -5.53
N ARG A 115 -5.99 -3.05 -5.77
CA ARG A 115 -5.81 -3.64 -7.11
C ARG A 115 -7.09 -4.32 -7.57
N MET A 116 -7.80 -5.01 -6.67
CA MET A 116 -9.08 -5.64 -7.00
C MET A 116 -10.13 -4.62 -7.42
N LEU A 117 -10.29 -3.53 -6.65
CA LEU A 117 -11.23 -2.46 -7.01
C LEU A 117 -10.86 -1.81 -8.34
N THR A 118 -9.57 -1.62 -8.61
CA THR A 118 -9.08 -1.06 -9.88
C THR A 118 -9.31 -2.00 -11.06
N LEU A 119 -9.24 -3.32 -10.84
CA LEU A 119 -9.45 -4.36 -11.84
C LEU A 119 -10.94 -4.57 -12.14
N LEU A 120 -11.76 -4.67 -11.10
CA LEU A 120 -13.20 -4.96 -11.21
C LEU A 120 -13.99 -3.71 -11.59
N ARG A 121 -13.52 -2.52 -11.18
CA ARG A 121 -14.20 -1.22 -11.35
C ARG A 121 -15.69 -1.29 -11.02
N PRO A 122 -16.06 -1.73 -9.81
CA PRO A 122 -17.46 -1.77 -9.43
C PRO A 122 -18.01 -0.35 -9.35
N ASP A 123 -19.26 -0.15 -9.79
CA ASP A 123 -19.99 1.10 -9.62
C ASP A 123 -20.32 1.32 -8.13
N CYS A 124 -20.53 0.21 -7.42
CA CYS A 124 -20.88 0.11 -6.02
C CYS A 124 -19.69 -0.11 -5.09
N ARG A 125 -19.58 0.69 -4.02
CA ARG A 125 -18.57 0.47 -2.98
C ARG A 125 -18.92 -0.77 -2.15
N PRO A 126 -17.97 -1.70 -1.92
CA PRO A 126 -18.21 -2.76 -0.96
C PRO A 126 -18.36 -2.18 0.46
N GLY A 127 -19.00 -2.95 1.34
CA GLY A 127 -18.71 -2.86 2.77
C GLY A 127 -17.35 -3.51 3.06
N LEU A 128 -16.59 -2.92 3.98
CA LEU A 128 -15.31 -3.45 4.42
C LEU A 128 -15.42 -4.17 5.77
N GLY A 129 -14.61 -5.20 5.94
CA GLY A 129 -14.41 -5.92 7.19
C GLY A 129 -12.97 -6.41 7.30
N SER A 130 -12.60 -7.00 8.44
CA SER A 130 -11.31 -7.65 8.65
C SER A 130 -11.49 -9.04 9.26
N THR A 131 -10.59 -9.95 8.94
CA THR A 131 -10.41 -11.19 9.71
C THR A 131 -9.56 -10.91 10.96
N SER A 132 -9.61 -11.79 11.96
CA SER A 132 -8.68 -11.75 13.10
C SER A 132 -7.19 -11.86 12.72
N SER A 133 -6.89 -12.37 11.53
CA SER A 133 -5.52 -12.42 10.97
C SER A 133 -5.09 -11.14 10.24
N GLY A 134 -5.93 -10.10 10.22
CA GLY A 134 -5.63 -8.82 9.58
C GLY A 134 -5.81 -8.79 8.06
N ASN A 135 -6.46 -9.79 7.45
CA ASN A 135 -6.86 -9.72 6.05
C ASN A 135 -8.11 -8.86 5.87
N ILE A 136 -8.08 -7.93 4.92
CA ILE A 136 -9.25 -7.12 4.56
C ILE A 136 -10.28 -7.94 3.77
N ILE A 137 -11.54 -7.76 4.10
CA ILE A 137 -12.71 -8.34 3.44
C ILE A 137 -13.49 -7.22 2.73
N ALA A 138 -13.92 -7.49 1.50
CA ALA A 138 -14.88 -6.68 0.77
C ALA A 138 -16.18 -7.46 0.57
N ALA A 139 -17.31 -6.85 0.86
CA ALA A 139 -18.62 -7.47 0.72
C ALA A 139 -19.60 -6.60 -0.09
N TRP A 140 -20.31 -7.23 -1.01
CA TRP A 140 -21.43 -6.65 -1.74
C TRP A 140 -22.70 -7.44 -1.42
N THR A 141 -23.78 -6.71 -1.16
CA THR A 141 -25.11 -7.29 -0.95
C THR A 141 -26.10 -6.59 -1.86
N LYS A 142 -26.86 -7.37 -2.63
CA LYS A 142 -27.98 -6.88 -3.44
C LYS A 142 -29.17 -7.78 -3.17
N GLU A 143 -30.20 -7.22 -2.55
CA GLU A 143 -31.36 -7.96 -2.08
C GLU A 143 -30.95 -9.17 -1.21
N SER A 144 -31.21 -10.39 -1.68
CA SER A 144 -30.84 -11.64 -1.00
C SER A 144 -29.50 -12.21 -1.47
N SER A 145 -28.91 -11.66 -2.53
CA SER A 145 -27.61 -12.08 -3.06
C SER A 145 -26.46 -11.41 -2.30
N ARG A 146 -25.41 -12.17 -2.04
CA ARG A 146 -24.21 -11.72 -1.31
C ARG A 146 -22.95 -12.22 -1.99
N LEU A 147 -21.93 -11.38 -2.05
CA LEU A 147 -20.58 -11.72 -2.47
C LEU A 147 -19.62 -11.16 -1.43
N THR A 148 -18.79 -12.03 -0.87
CA THR A 148 -17.76 -11.66 0.10
C THR A 148 -16.42 -12.15 -0.42
N ILE A 149 -15.43 -11.26 -0.43
CA ILE A 149 -14.08 -11.53 -0.92
C ILE A 149 -13.07 -11.14 0.16
N GLU A 150 -12.33 -12.12 0.66
CA GLU A 150 -11.16 -11.92 1.50
C GLU A 150 -9.94 -11.68 0.60
N CYS A 151 -9.26 -10.55 0.78
CA CYS A 151 -8.04 -10.20 0.06
C CYS A 151 -6.83 -10.70 0.84
N LEU A 152 -6.01 -11.54 0.21
CA LEU A 152 -4.82 -12.13 0.81
C LEU A 152 -3.55 -11.52 0.22
N PRO A 153 -2.38 -11.67 0.88
CA PRO A 153 -1.10 -11.28 0.30
C PRO A 153 -0.82 -11.95 -1.06
N ASN A 154 -0.03 -11.26 -1.89
CA ASN A 154 0.38 -11.71 -3.23
C ASN A 154 -0.79 -11.86 -4.22
N ASP A 155 -1.74 -10.92 -4.20
CA ASP A 155 -2.86 -10.84 -5.13
C ASP A 155 -3.70 -12.14 -5.17
N LYS A 156 -3.79 -12.82 -4.03
CA LYS A 156 -4.69 -13.96 -3.85
C LYS A 156 -5.99 -13.48 -3.23
N VAL A 157 -7.08 -14.14 -3.57
CA VAL A 157 -8.39 -13.87 -3.00
C VAL A 157 -9.10 -15.18 -2.65
N ARG A 158 -9.81 -15.17 -1.53
CA ARG A 158 -10.86 -16.16 -1.25
C ARG A 158 -12.19 -15.48 -1.44
N TRP A 159 -13.14 -16.19 -2.00
CA TRP A 159 -14.47 -15.63 -2.23
C TRP A 159 -15.53 -16.65 -1.87
N VAL A 160 -16.65 -16.12 -1.39
CA VAL A 160 -17.88 -16.86 -1.17
C VAL A 160 -19.04 -16.02 -1.69
N LEU A 161 -19.99 -16.66 -2.33
CA LEU A 161 -21.21 -16.02 -2.80
C LEU A 161 -22.43 -16.86 -2.47
N SER A 162 -23.56 -16.17 -2.37
CA SER A 162 -24.86 -16.77 -2.54
C SER A 162 -25.71 -15.93 -3.48
N HIS A 163 -26.44 -16.59 -4.35
CA HIS A 163 -27.32 -15.99 -5.34
C HIS A 163 -28.62 -16.79 -5.38
N PHE A 164 -29.75 -16.11 -5.58
CA PHE A 164 -31.05 -16.75 -5.73
C PHE A 164 -31.43 -16.81 -7.21
N ILE A 165 -31.68 -18.01 -7.73
CA ILE A 165 -32.21 -18.25 -9.08
C ILE A 165 -33.55 -18.97 -8.90
N ASP A 166 -34.64 -18.42 -9.42
CA ASP A 166 -36.00 -18.98 -9.27
C ASP A 166 -36.38 -19.28 -7.81
N ASN A 167 -36.05 -18.37 -6.88
CA ASN A 167 -36.21 -18.51 -5.43
C ASN A 167 -35.40 -19.64 -4.78
N ILE A 168 -34.50 -20.29 -5.50
CA ILE A 168 -33.59 -21.30 -4.96
C ILE A 168 -32.25 -20.63 -4.67
N ARG A 169 -31.78 -20.77 -3.43
CA ARG A 169 -30.46 -20.28 -3.04
C ARG A 169 -29.38 -21.20 -3.57
N GLU A 170 -28.53 -20.68 -4.42
CA GLU A 170 -27.26 -21.28 -4.80
C GLU A 170 -26.11 -20.62 -4.04
N SER A 171 -25.06 -21.40 -3.77
CA SER A 171 -23.84 -20.90 -3.12
C SER A 171 -22.61 -21.49 -3.77
N ALA A 172 -21.56 -20.69 -3.85
CA ALA A 172 -20.26 -21.13 -4.31
C ALA A 172 -19.16 -20.44 -3.51
N ALA A 173 -18.02 -21.10 -3.41
CA ALA A 173 -16.83 -20.54 -2.80
C ALA A 173 -15.59 -21.06 -3.52
N GLY A 174 -14.49 -20.31 -3.41
CA GLY A 174 -13.23 -20.73 -3.97
C GLY A 174 -12.10 -19.78 -3.66
N GLU A 175 -10.93 -20.12 -4.21
CA GLU A 175 -9.74 -19.29 -4.17
C GLU A 175 -9.27 -19.02 -5.59
N ALA A 176 -8.72 -17.84 -5.82
CA ALA A 176 -8.14 -17.49 -7.12
C ALA A 176 -7.01 -16.49 -6.95
N HIS A 177 -6.16 -16.40 -7.98
CA HIS A 177 -5.38 -15.19 -8.18
C HIS A 177 -6.30 -14.08 -8.68
N LEU A 178 -6.05 -12.84 -8.26
CA LEU A 178 -6.89 -11.68 -8.54
C LEU A 178 -7.18 -11.49 -10.03
N THR A 179 -6.17 -11.69 -10.88
CA THR A 179 -6.31 -11.59 -12.35
C THR A 179 -7.30 -12.58 -12.95
N ARG A 180 -7.63 -13.68 -12.25
CA ARG A 180 -8.62 -14.68 -12.66
C ARG A 180 -9.99 -14.46 -12.05
N LEU A 181 -10.15 -13.51 -11.13
CA LEU A 181 -11.39 -13.32 -10.37
C LEU A 181 -12.60 -13.08 -11.28
N ASN A 182 -12.46 -12.22 -12.31
CA ASN A 182 -13.53 -11.98 -13.30
C ASN A 182 -13.97 -13.27 -14.02
N ILE A 183 -13.02 -14.16 -14.35
CA ILE A 183 -13.33 -15.42 -15.04
C ILE A 183 -14.05 -16.38 -14.08
N VAL A 184 -13.61 -16.43 -12.83
CA VAL A 184 -14.17 -17.32 -11.80
C VAL A 184 -15.59 -16.88 -11.38
N LEU A 185 -15.87 -15.58 -11.35
CA LEU A 185 -17.19 -15.05 -11.02
C LEU A 185 -18.15 -14.97 -12.21
N ALA A 186 -17.65 -15.13 -13.45
CA ALA A 186 -18.46 -15.04 -14.67
C ALA A 186 -19.71 -15.94 -14.68
N PRO A 187 -19.67 -17.21 -14.22
CA PRO A 187 -20.85 -18.08 -14.20
C PRO A 187 -22.00 -17.56 -13.32
N TYR A 188 -21.72 -16.65 -12.39
CA TYR A 188 -22.69 -16.15 -11.41
C TYR A 188 -23.24 -14.76 -11.73
N ASN A 189 -23.05 -14.27 -12.97
CA ASN A 189 -23.47 -12.93 -13.39
C ASN A 189 -22.96 -11.83 -12.44
N GLN A 190 -21.63 -11.65 -12.38
CA GLN A 190 -20.98 -10.74 -11.43
C GLN A 190 -21.50 -9.29 -11.43
N LYS A 191 -22.11 -8.83 -12.53
CA LYS A 191 -22.73 -7.49 -12.62
C LYS A 191 -23.78 -7.25 -11.55
N GLN A 192 -24.42 -8.31 -11.05
CA GLN A 192 -25.41 -8.17 -9.97
C GLN A 192 -24.82 -7.53 -8.70
N TRP A 193 -23.53 -7.74 -8.41
CA TRP A 193 -22.90 -7.17 -7.23
C TRP A 193 -22.16 -5.87 -7.51
N PHE A 194 -21.69 -5.70 -8.75
CA PHE A 194 -20.82 -4.59 -9.12
C PHE A 194 -21.54 -3.42 -9.78
N SER A 195 -22.79 -3.60 -10.21
CA SER A 195 -23.58 -2.57 -10.91
C SER A 195 -24.89 -2.23 -10.20
N ASP A 196 -25.36 -1.00 -10.45
CA ASP A 196 -26.61 -0.41 -9.99
C ASP A 196 -26.77 -0.40 -8.45
N CYS A 197 -26.13 0.61 -7.86
CA CYS A 197 -26.46 1.22 -6.57
C CYS A 197 -27.20 2.55 -6.84
#